data_AF-A0A1L5F940-F1
#
_entry.id   AF-A0A1L5F940-F1
#
_cell.length_a   1.000
_cell.length_b   1.000
_cell.length_c   1.000
_cell.angle_alpha   90.00
_cell.angle_beta   90.00
_cell.angle_gamma   90.00
#
_symmetry.space_group_name_H-M   'P 1'
#
loop_
_entity.id
_entity.type
_entity.pdbx_description
1 polymer ?
#
loop_
_entity_poly.entity_id
_entity_poly.type
_entity_poly.pdbx_seq_one_letter_code
_entity_poly.pdbx_strand_id
1 'polypeptide(L)'
;MDMKVQVYIDRLFQDYEDTPELKDFKEEIAINLQERIKEFKSKGDSPDQAFDKASAELGDITEIADQISRQKRKEVIDKMYVHSKIPIDKKHAAGYVIAGAIALFAIISAFTAYFSTGDISTGVSVLSVFISISTAMFVFLGLTQETDSDFPMKWKRALVYGISSAAIAFGVCISATLYFMKGVVLESVSGSLIPFVIPGLCVLVFLLLTEKDRHKPWVLEREKVWRENYAKVYKDPKVMEQRGLLSGALWLFAAALFVVFGFVIGFKYSWVVFLFAVAGEVLIEFWMSSRSKT
;
A
#
# COMPACT_ATOMS: atom_id res chain seq x y z
N MET A 1 -10.42 -41.15 -25.93
CA MET A 1 -9.82 -39.87 -26.32
C MET A 1 -8.54 -40.19 -27.10
N ASP A 2 -8.31 -39.57 -28.26
CA ASP A 2 -7.08 -39.80 -29.04
C ASP A 2 -5.85 -39.35 -28.22
N MET A 3 -4.84 -40.20 -28.09
CA MET A 3 -3.66 -39.95 -27.26
C MET A 3 -2.87 -38.72 -27.75
N LYS A 4 -2.89 -38.42 -29.06
CA LYS A 4 -2.28 -37.21 -29.60
C LYS A 4 -3.00 -35.94 -29.16
N VAL A 5 -4.33 -35.99 -29.05
CA VAL A 5 -5.15 -34.85 -28.60
C VAL A 5 -4.89 -34.56 -27.12
N GLN A 6 -4.82 -35.59 -26.27
CA GLN A 6 -4.47 -35.40 -24.85
C GLN A 6 -3.11 -34.73 -24.69
N VAL A 7 -2.08 -35.28 -25.35
CA VAL A 7 -0.72 -34.73 -25.26
C VAL A 7 -0.66 -33.29 -25.75
N TYR A 8 -1.40 -32.94 -26.81
CA TYR A 8 -1.45 -31.57 -27.32
C TYR A 8 -2.11 -30.59 -26.33
N ILE A 9 -3.28 -30.95 -25.80
CA ILE A 9 -3.99 -30.15 -24.79
C ILE A 9 -3.11 -29.97 -23.55
N ASP A 10 -2.54 -31.05 -23.01
CA ASP A 10 -1.72 -30.98 -21.80
C ASP A 10 -0.50 -30.06 -21.98
N ARG A 11 0.11 -30.09 -23.17
CA ARG A 11 1.23 -29.18 -23.51
C ARG A 11 0.78 -27.73 -23.64
N LEU A 12 -0.35 -27.50 -24.29
CA LEU A 12 -0.88 -26.16 -24.55
C LEU A 12 -1.27 -25.44 -23.25
N PHE A 13 -1.65 -26.22 -22.23
CA PHE A 13 -2.07 -25.69 -20.93
C PHE A 13 -1.11 -26.00 -19.78
N GLN A 14 0.15 -26.38 -20.04
CA GLN A 14 1.06 -26.85 -18.96
C GLN A 14 1.38 -25.75 -17.94
N ASP A 15 1.41 -24.48 -18.38
CA ASP A 15 1.85 -23.34 -17.57
C ASP A 15 0.69 -22.68 -16.79
N TYR A 16 -0.52 -23.24 -16.88
CA TYR A 16 -1.72 -22.70 -16.24
C TYR A 16 -2.11 -23.52 -15.00
N GLU A 17 -2.60 -22.84 -13.97
CA GLU A 17 -3.12 -23.50 -12.77
C GLU A 17 -4.35 -24.35 -13.08
N ASP A 18 -4.34 -25.58 -12.56
CA ASP A 18 -5.40 -26.57 -12.77
C ASP A 18 -6.66 -26.22 -11.95
N THR A 19 -7.55 -25.43 -12.55
CA THR A 19 -8.84 -25.01 -11.97
C THR A 19 -10.01 -25.77 -12.60
N PRO A 20 -11.15 -25.96 -11.91
CA PRO A 20 -12.32 -26.62 -12.50
C PRO A 20 -12.77 -25.99 -13.82
N GLU A 21 -12.78 -24.67 -13.90
CA GLU A 21 -13.18 -23.93 -15.12
C GLU A 21 -12.18 -24.12 -16.25
N LEU A 22 -10.88 -24.19 -15.94
CA LEU A 22 -9.87 -24.51 -16.94
C LEU A 22 -9.99 -25.96 -17.41
N LYS A 23 -10.40 -26.90 -16.54
CA LYS A 23 -10.67 -28.29 -16.94
C LYS A 23 -11.84 -28.37 -17.90
N ASP A 24 -12.94 -27.69 -17.60
CA ASP A 24 -14.12 -27.65 -18.47
C ASP A 24 -13.74 -27.06 -19.85
N PHE A 25 -12.92 -26.00 -19.87
CA PHE A 25 -12.41 -25.43 -21.11
C PHE A 25 -11.48 -26.38 -21.87
N LYS A 26 -10.57 -27.10 -21.19
CA LYS A 26 -9.72 -28.14 -21.81
C LYS A 26 -10.56 -29.24 -22.45
N GLU A 27 -11.63 -29.67 -21.78
CA GLU A 27 -12.55 -30.68 -22.31
C GLU A 27 -13.28 -30.18 -23.55
N GLU A 28 -13.79 -28.94 -23.54
CA GLU A 28 -14.48 -28.34 -24.68
C GLU A 28 -13.57 -28.24 -25.92
N ILE A 29 -12.33 -27.76 -25.73
CA ILE A 29 -11.34 -27.68 -26.80
C ILE A 29 -10.97 -29.08 -27.31
N ALA A 30 -10.80 -30.06 -26.42
CA ALA A 30 -10.50 -31.43 -26.80
C ALA A 30 -11.59 -32.08 -27.65
N ILE A 31 -12.86 -31.83 -27.31
CA ILE A 31 -14.02 -32.32 -28.06
C ILE A 31 -14.05 -31.68 -29.44
N ASN A 32 -13.94 -30.35 -29.52
CA ASN A 32 -13.98 -29.61 -30.78
C ASN A 32 -12.83 -30.04 -31.72
N LEU A 33 -11.61 -30.18 -31.17
CA LEU A 33 -10.45 -30.66 -31.92
C LEU A 33 -10.69 -32.08 -32.47
N GLN A 34 -11.28 -32.98 -31.69
CA GLN A 34 -11.60 -34.33 -32.15
C GLN A 34 -12.67 -34.36 -33.25
N GLU A 35 -13.69 -33.52 -33.15
CA GLU A 35 -14.71 -33.41 -34.19
C GLU A 35 -14.11 -32.94 -35.52
N ARG A 36 -13.24 -31.91 -35.48
CA ARG A 36 -12.51 -31.43 -36.68
C ARG A 36 -11.58 -32.48 -37.27
N ILE A 37 -10.82 -33.20 -36.44
CA ILE A 37 -9.97 -34.31 -36.90
C ILE A 37 -10.82 -35.39 -37.60
N LYS A 38 -12.00 -35.71 -37.04
CA LYS A 38 -12.91 -36.70 -37.64
C LYS A 38 -13.46 -36.24 -38.99
N GLU A 39 -13.75 -34.95 -39.11
CA GLU A 39 -14.22 -34.32 -40.36
C GLU A 39 -13.13 -34.34 -41.45
N PHE A 40 -11.87 -34.05 -41.12
CA PHE A 40 -10.78 -34.13 -42.10
C PHE A 40 -10.48 -35.58 -42.51
N LYS A 41 -10.53 -36.53 -41.56
CA LYS A 41 -10.41 -37.97 -41.86
C LYS A 41 -11.51 -38.45 -42.81
N SER A 42 -12.76 -37.98 -42.65
CA SER A 42 -13.86 -38.36 -43.54
C SER A 42 -13.73 -37.76 -44.95
N LYS A 43 -12.99 -36.66 -45.10
CA LYS A 43 -12.61 -36.05 -46.39
C LYS A 43 -11.40 -36.73 -47.05
N GLY A 44 -10.83 -37.76 -46.44
CA GLY A 44 -9.73 -38.55 -47.00
C GLY A 44 -8.33 -38.13 -46.54
N ASP A 45 -8.21 -37.19 -45.59
CA ASP A 45 -6.91 -36.83 -45.03
C ASP A 45 -6.33 -37.96 -44.15
N SER A 46 -5.00 -38.10 -44.16
CA SER A 46 -4.32 -39.02 -43.25
C SER A 46 -4.50 -38.56 -41.78
N PRO A 47 -4.37 -39.47 -40.80
CA PRO A 47 -4.53 -39.10 -39.39
C PRO A 47 -3.65 -37.94 -38.93
N ASP A 48 -2.43 -37.85 -39.48
CA ASP A 48 -1.47 -36.79 -39.14
C ASP A 48 -1.85 -35.48 -39.83
N GLN A 49 -2.21 -35.51 -41.11
CA GLN A 49 -2.65 -34.32 -41.86
C GLN A 49 -3.95 -33.73 -41.29
N ALA A 50 -4.88 -34.59 -40.86
CA ALA A 50 -6.11 -34.18 -40.22
C ALA A 50 -5.87 -33.48 -38.87
N PHE A 51 -4.89 -33.95 -38.10
CA PHE A 51 -4.48 -33.33 -36.84
C PHE A 51 -3.82 -31.96 -37.07
N ASP A 52 -2.90 -31.87 -38.04
CA ASP A 52 -2.20 -30.62 -38.34
C ASP A 52 -3.16 -29.54 -38.85
N LYS A 53 -4.13 -29.90 -39.69
CA LYS A 53 -5.19 -28.96 -40.13
C LYS A 53 -6.10 -28.52 -38.99
N ALA A 54 -6.56 -29.46 -38.16
CA ALA A 54 -7.47 -29.15 -37.07
C ALA A 54 -6.81 -28.30 -35.97
N SER A 55 -5.53 -28.55 -35.66
CA SER A 55 -4.76 -27.73 -34.72
C SER A 55 -4.46 -26.33 -35.27
N ALA A 56 -4.21 -26.20 -36.57
CA ALA A 56 -4.07 -24.88 -37.21
C ALA A 56 -5.38 -24.06 -37.21
N GLU A 57 -6.54 -24.72 -37.39
CA GLU A 57 -7.86 -24.06 -37.37
C GLU A 57 -8.25 -23.57 -35.97
N LEU A 58 -7.76 -24.25 -34.92
CA LEU A 58 -7.95 -23.87 -33.53
C LEU A 58 -7.26 -22.55 -33.15
N GLY A 59 -6.17 -22.20 -33.85
CA GLY A 59 -5.48 -20.93 -33.67
C GLY A 59 -4.88 -20.74 -32.27
N ASP A 60 -4.65 -19.49 -31.89
CA ASP A 60 -4.07 -19.14 -30.59
C ASP A 60 -5.14 -18.99 -29.50
N ILE A 61 -5.49 -20.12 -28.88
CA ILE A 61 -6.41 -20.18 -27.73
C ILE A 61 -5.74 -19.85 -26.40
N THR A 62 -4.43 -19.57 -26.38
CA THR A 62 -3.73 -19.23 -25.14
C THR A 62 -4.22 -17.92 -24.56
N GLU A 63 -4.66 -16.95 -25.37
CA GLU A 63 -5.22 -15.69 -24.89
C GLU A 63 -6.52 -15.89 -24.07
N ILE A 64 -7.38 -16.81 -24.50
CA ILE A 64 -8.64 -17.13 -23.81
C ILE A 64 -8.35 -17.89 -22.51
N ALA A 65 -7.42 -18.85 -22.56
CA ALA A 65 -6.94 -19.56 -21.38
C ALA A 65 -6.38 -18.59 -20.32
N ASP A 66 -5.62 -17.60 -20.76
CA ASP A 66 -5.06 -16.54 -19.94
C ASP A 66 -6.17 -15.71 -19.26
N GLN A 67 -7.23 -15.37 -20.00
CA GLN A 67 -8.38 -14.63 -19.46
C GLN A 67 -9.15 -15.45 -18.42
N ILE A 68 -9.44 -16.72 -18.71
CA ILE A 68 -10.15 -17.62 -17.78
C ILE A 68 -9.35 -17.79 -16.48
N SER A 69 -8.04 -18.04 -16.61
CA SER A 69 -7.14 -18.17 -15.46
C SER A 69 -7.10 -16.88 -14.62
N ARG A 70 -6.94 -15.71 -15.27
CA ARG A 70 -6.94 -14.39 -14.59
C ARG A 70 -8.26 -14.11 -13.89
N GLN A 71 -9.39 -14.41 -14.54
CA GLN A 71 -10.72 -14.17 -14.00
C GLN A 71 -10.98 -15.07 -12.79
N LYS A 72 -10.60 -16.36 -12.86
CA LYS A 72 -10.76 -17.27 -11.74
C LYS A 72 -9.85 -16.91 -10.57
N ARG A 73 -8.59 -16.56 -10.85
CA ARG A 73 -7.66 -16.02 -9.85
C ARG A 73 -8.25 -14.80 -9.16
N LYS A 74 -8.83 -13.87 -9.92
CA LYS A 74 -9.52 -12.69 -9.38
C LYS A 74 -10.70 -13.09 -8.49
N GLU A 75 -11.52 -14.06 -8.89
CA GLU A 75 -12.66 -14.54 -8.10
C GLU A 75 -12.22 -15.24 -6.79
N VAL A 76 -11.17 -16.06 -6.83
CA VAL A 76 -10.61 -16.72 -5.64
C VAL A 76 -10.03 -15.69 -4.67
N ILE A 77 -9.31 -14.71 -5.20
CA ILE A 77 -8.84 -13.54 -4.46
C ILE A 77 -10.06 -12.84 -3.82
N ASP A 78 -11.09 -12.49 -4.58
CA ASP A 78 -12.28 -11.80 -4.09
C ASP A 78 -13.03 -12.61 -3.00
N LYS A 79 -13.08 -13.94 -3.12
CA LYS A 79 -13.63 -14.82 -2.08
C LYS A 79 -12.80 -14.81 -0.79
N MET A 80 -11.48 -14.71 -0.87
CA MET A 80 -10.64 -14.47 0.33
C MET A 80 -10.93 -13.11 0.97
N TYR A 81 -11.36 -12.10 0.20
CA TYR A 81 -11.55 -10.73 0.69
C TYR A 81 -12.80 -10.59 1.54
N VAL A 82 -13.89 -11.21 1.10
CA VAL A 82 -15.19 -11.05 1.76
C VAL A 82 -15.21 -11.73 3.13
N HIS A 83 -14.30 -12.68 3.39
CA HIS A 83 -14.35 -13.55 4.58
C HIS A 83 -13.17 -13.44 5.55
N SER A 84 -12.14 -12.62 5.26
CA SER A 84 -10.98 -12.47 6.14
C SER A 84 -11.00 -11.15 6.91
N LYS A 85 -12.05 -10.88 7.71
CA LYS A 85 -11.91 -9.91 8.81
C LYS A 85 -11.19 -10.61 9.94
N ILE A 86 -9.92 -10.29 10.16
CA ILE A 86 -9.15 -10.86 11.26
C ILE A 86 -9.59 -10.15 12.54
N PRO A 87 -10.25 -10.86 13.48
CA PRO A 87 -10.66 -10.25 14.72
C PRO A 87 -9.42 -9.87 15.54
N ILE A 88 -9.52 -8.76 16.28
CA ILE A 88 -8.46 -8.34 17.19
C ILE A 88 -8.34 -9.38 18.32
N ASP A 89 -7.15 -9.93 18.54
CA ASP A 89 -6.90 -10.83 19.67
C ASP A 89 -7.16 -10.12 21.01
N LYS A 90 -7.60 -10.89 22.01
CA LYS A 90 -7.92 -10.35 23.34
C LYS A 90 -6.73 -9.64 23.99
N LYS A 91 -5.49 -10.09 23.74
CA LYS A 91 -4.28 -9.45 24.28
C LYS A 91 -4.06 -8.08 23.65
N HIS A 92 -4.21 -7.95 22.33
CA HIS A 92 -4.11 -6.66 21.64
C HIS A 92 -5.25 -5.72 22.04
N ALA A 93 -6.48 -6.22 22.13
CA ALA A 93 -7.62 -5.45 22.60
C ALA A 93 -7.38 -4.88 24.02
N ALA A 94 -6.94 -5.73 24.96
CA ALA A 94 -6.57 -5.30 26.31
C ALA A 94 -5.41 -4.28 26.28
N GLY A 95 -4.39 -4.52 25.45
CA GLY A 95 -3.28 -3.59 25.24
C GLY A 95 -3.73 -2.21 24.79
N TYR A 96 -4.64 -2.13 23.81
CA TYR A 96 -5.18 -0.85 23.33
C TYR A 96 -6.02 -0.14 24.37
N VAL A 97 -6.82 -0.89 25.14
CA VAL A 97 -7.59 -0.32 26.26
C VAL A 97 -6.66 0.30 27.30
N ILE A 98 -5.57 -0.39 27.65
CA ILE A 98 -4.57 0.14 28.60
C ILE A 98 -3.87 1.37 28.01
N ALA A 99 -3.42 1.31 26.74
CA ALA A 99 -2.79 2.44 26.07
C ALA A 99 -3.71 3.67 26.02
N GLY A 100 -4.98 3.46 25.71
CA GLY A 100 -6.02 4.48 25.69
C GLY A 100 -6.32 5.04 27.08
N ALA A 101 -6.39 4.19 28.11
CA ALA A 101 -6.57 4.64 29.49
C ALA A 101 -5.41 5.52 29.96
N ILE A 102 -4.17 5.17 29.61
CA ILE A 102 -2.98 5.99 29.90
C ILE A 102 -3.04 7.34 29.16
N ALA A 103 -3.44 7.36 27.88
CA ALA A 103 -3.61 8.60 27.13
C ALA A 103 -4.69 9.50 27.75
N LEU A 104 -5.85 8.93 28.09
CA LEU A 104 -6.94 9.67 28.72
C LEU A 104 -6.53 10.20 30.08
N PHE A 105 -5.83 9.40 30.88
CA PHE A 105 -5.27 9.84 32.16
C PHE A 105 -4.29 11.00 31.97
N ALA A 106 -3.43 10.94 30.95
CA ALA A 106 -2.50 12.02 30.59
C ALA A 106 -3.24 13.32 30.30
N ILE A 107 -4.27 13.25 29.46
CA ILE A 107 -5.07 14.41 29.03
C ILE A 107 -5.83 15.01 30.21
N ILE A 108 -6.52 14.18 31.00
CA ILE A 108 -7.29 14.64 32.17
C ILE A 108 -6.36 15.27 33.20
N SER A 109 -5.20 14.66 33.46
CA SER A 109 -4.22 15.19 34.42
C SER A 109 -3.62 16.52 33.92
N ALA A 110 -3.34 16.63 32.63
CA ALA A 110 -2.85 17.86 32.00
C ALA A 110 -3.87 19.01 32.11
N PHE A 111 -5.15 18.74 31.82
CA PHE A 111 -6.21 19.72 32.00
C PHE A 111 -6.40 20.11 33.46
N THR A 112 -6.40 19.13 34.37
CA THR A 112 -6.52 19.40 35.81
C THR A 112 -5.38 20.29 36.30
N ALA A 113 -4.14 20.00 35.87
CA ALA A 113 -2.98 20.81 36.20
C ALA A 113 -3.11 22.24 35.64
N TYR A 114 -3.49 22.38 34.37
CA TYR A 114 -3.72 23.69 33.74
C TYR A 114 -4.81 24.51 34.46
N PHE A 115 -5.97 23.91 34.76
CA PHE A 115 -7.06 24.62 35.43
C PHE A 115 -6.74 24.94 36.90
N SER A 116 -5.90 24.14 37.55
CA SER A 116 -5.45 24.36 38.92
C SER A 116 -4.43 25.50 39.04
N THR A 117 -3.48 25.58 38.10
CA THR A 117 -2.38 26.57 38.16
C THR A 117 -2.62 27.81 37.30
N GLY A 118 -3.53 27.74 36.32
CA GLY A 118 -3.68 28.75 35.27
C GLY A 118 -2.52 28.80 34.28
N ASP A 119 -1.55 27.88 34.38
CA ASP A 119 -0.34 27.84 33.57
C ASP A 119 -0.35 26.68 32.57
N ILE A 120 -0.32 27.03 31.28
CA ILE A 120 -0.33 26.06 30.17
C ILE A 120 0.94 25.20 30.21
N SER A 121 2.09 25.77 30.58
CA SER A 121 3.35 25.04 30.65
C SER A 121 3.25 23.86 31.63
N THR A 122 2.71 24.08 32.83
CA THR A 122 2.48 23.03 33.81
C THR A 122 1.56 21.91 33.26
N GLY A 123 0.47 22.28 32.58
CA GLY A 123 -0.44 21.31 31.95
C GLY A 123 0.26 20.43 30.91
N VAL A 124 1.00 21.04 29.99
CA VAL A 124 1.76 20.33 28.94
C VAL A 124 2.88 19.46 29.54
N SER A 125 3.52 19.90 30.62
CA SER A 125 4.55 19.11 31.32
C SER A 125 3.99 17.80 31.87
N VAL A 126 2.80 17.83 32.47
CA VAL A 126 2.13 16.63 33.03
C VAL A 126 1.71 15.66 31.91
N LEU A 127 1.34 16.19 30.75
CA LEU A 127 0.99 15.38 29.58
C LEU A 127 2.17 14.55 29.07
N SER A 128 3.39 15.11 29.12
CA SER A 128 4.57 14.61 28.40
C SER A 128 4.90 13.14 28.64
N VAL A 129 4.92 12.68 29.90
CA VAL A 129 5.37 11.33 30.25
C VAL A 129 4.35 10.29 29.80
N PHE A 130 3.08 10.48 30.16
CA PHE A 130 2.04 9.49 29.89
C PHE A 130 1.66 9.43 28.41
N ILE A 131 1.64 10.58 27.71
CA ILE A 131 1.35 10.57 26.27
C ILE A 131 2.46 9.90 25.46
N SER A 132 3.72 10.04 25.89
CA SER A 132 4.86 9.39 25.24
C SER A 132 4.80 7.87 25.43
N ILE A 133 4.50 7.39 26.64
CA ILE A 133 4.31 5.96 26.91
C ILE A 133 3.15 5.40 26.09
N SER A 134 2.00 6.09 26.09
CA SER A 134 0.84 5.67 25.30
C SER A 134 1.15 5.61 23.80
N THR A 135 1.90 6.58 23.28
CA THR A 135 2.36 6.60 21.87
C THR A 135 3.21 5.37 21.53
N ALA A 136 4.19 5.02 22.39
CA ALA A 136 4.97 3.79 22.20
C ALA A 136 4.08 2.55 22.18
N MET A 137 3.10 2.47 23.08
CA MET A 137 2.19 1.33 23.17
C MET A 137 1.31 1.20 21.91
N PHE A 138 0.71 2.29 21.44
CA PHE A 138 -0.13 2.27 20.23
C PHE A 138 0.67 1.85 19.00
N VAL A 139 1.87 2.39 18.81
CA VAL A 139 2.74 2.02 17.68
C VAL A 139 3.16 0.55 17.78
N PHE A 140 3.57 0.09 18.96
CA PHE A 140 3.96 -1.32 19.17
C PHE A 140 2.80 -2.28 18.90
N LEU A 141 1.62 -2.00 19.46
CA LEU A 141 0.44 -2.85 19.31
C LEU A 141 -0.06 -2.85 17.86
N GLY A 142 -0.09 -1.69 17.21
CA GLY A 142 -0.47 -1.57 15.81
C GLY A 142 0.42 -2.36 14.87
N LEU A 143 1.75 -2.31 15.09
CA LEU A 143 2.70 -3.03 14.24
C LEU A 143 2.75 -4.53 14.52
N THR A 144 2.46 -4.97 15.75
CA THR A 144 2.44 -6.39 16.13
C THR A 144 1.09 -7.07 15.95
N GLN A 145 0.04 -6.30 15.66
CA GLN A 145 -1.27 -6.84 15.32
C GLN A 145 -1.25 -7.38 13.89
N GLU A 146 -1.83 -8.56 13.72
CA GLU A 146 -2.11 -9.08 12.37
C GLU A 146 -3.30 -8.32 11.78
N THR A 147 -3.13 -7.81 10.57
CA THR A 147 -4.19 -7.12 9.83
C THR A 147 -4.67 -7.99 8.68
N ASP A 148 -5.77 -7.59 8.06
CA ASP A 148 -6.32 -8.29 6.90
C ASP A 148 -5.27 -8.37 5.78
N SER A 149 -4.46 -7.32 5.60
CA SER A 149 -3.42 -7.22 4.56
C SER A 149 -2.06 -7.77 4.97
N ASP A 150 -1.65 -7.66 6.24
CA ASP A 150 -0.25 -7.81 6.64
C ASP A 150 -0.05 -8.81 7.77
N PHE A 151 1.04 -9.57 7.68
CA PHE A 151 1.53 -10.37 8.79
C PHE A 151 2.10 -9.49 9.90
N PRO A 152 2.02 -9.87 11.19
CA PRO A 152 2.49 -9.05 12.30
C PRO A 152 4.02 -8.82 12.27
N MET A 153 4.45 -7.64 12.72
CA MET A 153 5.88 -7.30 12.77
C MET A 153 6.58 -8.08 13.88
N LYS A 154 7.85 -8.43 13.68
CA LYS A 154 8.70 -8.97 14.74
C LYS A 154 8.78 -7.99 15.92
N TRP A 155 8.53 -8.48 17.13
CA TRP A 155 8.43 -7.66 18.35
C TRP A 155 9.63 -6.73 18.58
N LYS A 156 10.87 -7.20 18.32
CA LYS A 156 12.09 -6.37 18.50
C LYS A 156 12.04 -5.12 17.63
N ARG A 157 11.59 -5.25 16.39
CA ARG A 157 11.52 -4.15 15.43
C ARG A 157 10.38 -3.19 15.78
N ALA A 158 9.21 -3.74 16.10
CA ALA A 158 8.06 -2.95 16.57
C ALA A 158 8.38 -2.18 17.86
N LEU A 159 9.19 -2.75 18.75
CA LEU A 159 9.65 -2.08 19.97
C LEU A 159 10.51 -0.85 19.65
N VAL A 160 11.43 -0.94 18.68
CA VAL A 160 12.23 0.21 18.26
C VAL A 160 11.35 1.30 17.64
N TYR A 161 10.39 0.94 16.78
CA TYR A 161 9.39 1.89 16.28
C TYR A 161 8.63 2.60 17.41
N GLY A 162 8.19 1.85 18.42
CA GLY A 162 7.51 2.39 19.60
C GLY A 162 8.38 3.35 20.40
N ILE A 163 9.62 2.95 20.72
CA ILE A 163 10.58 3.78 21.48
C ILE A 163 10.91 5.07 20.72
N SER A 164 11.19 4.98 19.42
CA SER A 164 11.48 6.15 18.59
C SER A 164 10.29 7.11 18.52
N SER A 165 9.07 6.58 18.39
CA SER A 165 7.85 7.39 18.37
C SER A 165 7.58 8.07 19.72
N ALA A 166 7.82 7.37 20.84
CA ALA A 166 7.73 7.94 22.18
C ALA A 166 8.80 9.01 22.43
N ALA A 167 10.03 8.81 21.97
CA ALA A 167 11.09 9.81 22.09
C ALA A 167 10.71 11.10 21.34
N ILE A 168 10.17 10.98 20.12
CA ILE A 168 9.67 12.14 19.35
C ILE A 168 8.53 12.83 20.11
N ALA A 169 7.51 12.08 20.56
CA ALA A 169 6.38 12.63 21.30
C ALA A 169 6.84 13.35 22.58
N PHE A 170 7.80 12.77 23.30
CA PHE A 170 8.41 13.36 24.49
C PHE A 170 9.12 14.66 24.17
N GLY A 171 10.01 14.66 23.17
CA GLY A 171 10.74 15.86 22.73
C GLY A 171 9.82 17.00 22.31
N VAL A 172 8.73 16.69 21.59
CA VAL A 172 7.70 17.66 21.21
C VAL A 172 7.00 18.24 22.45
N CYS A 173 6.61 17.40 23.42
CA CYS A 173 5.94 17.86 24.63
C CYS A 173 6.85 18.70 25.54
N ILE A 174 8.12 18.32 25.69
CA ILE A 174 9.09 19.10 26.47
C ILE A 174 9.33 20.45 25.80
N SER A 175 9.49 20.47 24.48
CA SER A 175 9.68 21.72 23.73
C SER A 175 8.45 22.62 23.80
N ALA A 176 7.24 22.04 23.75
CA ALA A 176 6.01 22.77 23.96
C ALA A 176 5.89 23.33 25.39
N THR A 177 6.31 22.57 26.40
CA THR A 177 6.38 23.03 27.79
C THR A 177 7.27 24.27 27.89
N LEU A 178 8.49 24.20 27.36
CA LEU A 178 9.42 25.32 27.35
C LEU A 178 8.91 26.52 26.54
N TYR A 179 8.21 26.28 25.44
CA TYR A 179 7.62 27.34 24.62
C TYR A 179 6.54 28.14 25.37
N PHE A 180 5.70 27.47 26.17
CA PHE A 180 4.67 28.14 26.97
C PHE A 180 5.21 28.69 28.30
N MET A 181 6.41 28.30 28.71
CA MET A 181 7.03 28.77 29.94
C MET A 181 7.50 30.23 29.80
N LYS A 182 7.01 31.10 30.69
CA LYS A 182 7.38 32.52 30.68
C LYS A 182 8.88 32.70 30.93
N GLY A 183 9.51 33.56 30.13
CA GLY A 183 10.92 33.94 30.30
C GLY A 183 11.93 32.98 29.67
N VAL A 184 11.47 31.96 28.93
CA VAL A 184 12.35 31.04 28.20
C VAL A 184 12.66 31.58 26.81
N VAL A 185 13.93 31.50 26.41
CA VAL A 185 14.40 31.89 25.08
C VAL A 185 14.11 30.81 24.04
N LEU A 186 13.89 31.20 22.78
CA LEU A 186 13.56 30.27 21.70
C LEU A 186 14.65 29.20 21.47
N GLU A 187 15.91 29.54 21.76
CA GLU A 187 17.04 28.62 21.66
C GLU A 187 16.88 27.39 22.57
N SER A 188 16.30 27.57 23.76
CA SER A 188 16.01 26.46 24.69
C SER A 188 14.96 25.50 24.14
N VAL A 189 13.97 26.04 23.40
CA VAL A 189 12.94 25.23 22.72
C VAL A 189 13.57 24.38 21.63
N SER A 190 14.43 24.97 20.79
CA SER A 190 15.16 24.19 19.78
C SER A 190 16.13 23.17 20.41
N GLY A 191 16.80 23.56 21.49
CA GLY A 191 17.75 22.72 22.21
C GLY A 191 17.10 21.51 22.88
N SER A 192 15.83 21.62 23.31
CA SER A 192 15.06 20.48 23.80
C SER A 192 14.44 19.63 22.70
N LEU A 193 14.13 20.19 21.52
CA LEU A 193 13.45 19.46 20.45
C LEU A 193 14.42 18.55 19.68
N ILE A 194 15.57 19.10 19.30
CA ILE A 194 16.54 18.49 18.39
C ILE A 194 17.04 17.12 18.89
N PRO A 195 17.46 16.95 20.17
CA PRO A 195 18.06 15.70 20.64
C PRO A 195 17.12 14.49 20.65
N PHE A 196 15.80 14.71 20.65
CA PHE A 196 14.83 13.63 20.63
C PHE A 196 14.22 13.41 19.25
N VAL A 197 13.88 14.49 18.54
CA VAL A 197 13.19 14.40 17.26
C VAL A 197 14.13 13.91 16.16
N ILE A 198 15.34 14.46 16.03
CA ILE A 198 16.25 14.07 14.94
C ILE A 198 16.66 12.59 15.06
N PRO A 199 17.18 12.11 16.21
CA PRO A 199 17.53 10.69 16.33
C PRO A 199 16.31 9.77 16.17
N GLY A 200 15.16 10.16 16.72
CA GLY A 200 13.91 9.41 16.56
C GLY A 200 13.52 9.25 15.09
N LEU A 201 13.52 10.35 14.32
CA LEU A 201 13.22 10.34 12.89
C LEU A 201 14.25 9.54 12.10
N CYS A 202 15.55 9.70 12.37
CA CYS A 202 16.58 8.91 11.71
C CYS A 202 16.36 7.40 11.90
N VAL A 203 15.99 6.97 13.11
CA VAL A 203 15.68 5.57 13.38
C VAL A 203 14.40 5.13 12.67
N LEU A 204 13.33 5.95 12.68
CA LEU A 204 12.10 5.64 11.95
C LEU A 204 12.35 5.50 10.45
N VAL A 205 13.10 6.42 9.85
CA VAL A 205 13.47 6.37 8.42
C VAL A 205 14.31 5.13 8.13
N PHE A 206 15.31 4.83 8.96
CA PHE A 206 16.10 3.60 8.80
C PHE A 206 15.23 2.35 8.86
N LEU A 207 14.26 2.30 9.79
CA LEU A 207 13.33 1.18 9.89
C LEU A 207 12.37 1.12 8.71
N LEU A 208 11.88 2.24 8.19
CA LEU A 208 11.01 2.24 7.01
C LEU A 208 11.77 1.74 5.77
N LEU A 209 13.00 2.22 5.56
CA LEU A 209 13.83 1.85 4.40
C LEU A 209 14.29 0.39 4.43
N THR A 210 14.45 -0.19 5.61
CA THR A 210 14.85 -1.59 5.77
C THR A 210 13.65 -2.53 5.98
N GLU A 211 12.43 -2.03 5.82
CA GLU A 211 11.22 -2.83 6.03
C GLU A 211 11.13 -3.89 4.93
N LYS A 212 10.91 -5.14 5.36
CA LYS A 212 10.62 -6.23 4.43
C LYS A 212 9.13 -6.24 4.19
N ASP A 213 8.76 -6.57 2.97
CA ASP A 213 7.37 -6.76 2.62
C ASP A 213 6.72 -7.82 3.53
N ARG A 214 5.57 -7.45 4.11
CA ARG A 214 4.78 -8.24 5.04
C ARG A 214 3.37 -8.50 4.53
N HIS A 215 3.07 -8.03 3.32
CA HIS A 215 1.79 -8.25 2.70
C HIS A 215 1.56 -9.75 2.50
N LYS A 216 0.31 -10.17 2.73
CA LYS A 216 -0.09 -11.55 2.49
C LYS A 216 -0.03 -11.87 0.99
N PRO A 217 0.17 -13.15 0.60
CA PRO A 217 0.32 -13.53 -0.80
C PRO A 217 -0.81 -13.03 -1.71
N TRP A 218 -2.05 -13.03 -1.20
CA TRP A 218 -3.20 -12.53 -1.95
C TRP A 218 -3.14 -11.02 -2.22
N VAL A 219 -2.53 -10.23 -1.33
CA VAL A 219 -2.37 -8.77 -1.50
C VAL A 219 -1.38 -8.50 -2.61
N LEU A 220 -0.25 -9.20 -2.58
CA LEU A 220 0.79 -9.12 -3.62
C LEU A 220 0.23 -9.50 -4.98
N GLU A 221 -0.57 -10.56 -5.04
CA GLU A 221 -1.21 -11.00 -6.29
C GLU A 221 -2.23 -9.98 -6.79
N ARG A 222 -3.03 -9.37 -5.90
CA ARG A 222 -3.91 -8.25 -6.29
C ARG A 222 -3.12 -7.09 -6.86
N GLU A 223 -2.05 -6.67 -6.20
CA GLU A 223 -1.22 -5.56 -6.69
C GLU A 223 -0.60 -5.88 -8.04
N LYS A 224 -0.22 -7.13 -8.28
CA LYS A 224 0.24 -7.61 -9.58
C LYS A 224 -0.85 -7.51 -10.63
N VAL A 225 -2.05 -8.03 -10.38
CA VAL A 225 -3.21 -7.94 -11.29
C VAL A 225 -3.59 -6.47 -11.55
N TRP A 226 -3.57 -5.64 -10.51
CA TRP A 226 -3.86 -4.21 -10.64
C TRP A 226 -2.81 -3.51 -11.50
N ARG A 227 -1.51 -3.79 -11.29
CA ARG A 227 -0.42 -3.27 -12.13
C ARG A 227 -0.53 -3.73 -13.58
N GLU A 228 -0.84 -5.00 -13.82
CA GLU A 228 -1.03 -5.52 -15.17
C GLU A 228 -2.21 -4.85 -15.89
N ASN A 229 -3.33 -4.65 -15.18
CA ASN A 229 -4.48 -3.91 -15.72
C ASN A 229 -4.15 -2.43 -15.95
N TYR A 230 -3.42 -1.80 -15.03
CA TYR A 230 -2.94 -0.42 -15.20
C TYR A 230 -2.02 -0.29 -16.42
N ALA A 231 -1.08 -1.21 -16.61
CA ALA A 231 -0.20 -1.24 -17.77
C ALA A 231 -0.97 -1.45 -19.09
N LYS A 232 -2.07 -2.22 -19.07
CA LYS A 232 -2.96 -2.38 -20.23
C LYS A 232 -3.77 -1.12 -20.56
N VAL A 233 -4.17 -0.35 -19.55
CA VAL A 233 -4.88 0.94 -19.72
C VAL A 233 -3.92 2.04 -20.18
N TYR A 234 -2.69 2.04 -19.69
CA TYR A 234 -1.62 2.96 -20.09
C TYR A 234 -0.62 2.26 -21.01
N LYS A 235 -1.11 1.73 -22.14
CA LYS A 235 -0.31 0.98 -23.12
C LYS A 235 0.87 1.75 -23.70
N ASP A 236 0.85 3.09 -23.64
CA ASP A 236 1.89 3.94 -24.22
C ASP A 236 2.90 4.38 -23.16
N PRO A 237 4.13 3.82 -23.14
CA PRO A 237 5.16 4.16 -22.16
C PRO A 237 5.47 5.66 -22.11
N LYS A 238 5.30 6.35 -23.25
CA LYS A 238 5.53 7.79 -23.37
C LYS A 238 4.53 8.62 -22.57
N VAL A 239 3.28 8.18 -22.47
CA VAL A 239 2.24 8.88 -21.70
C VAL A 239 2.54 8.76 -20.20
N MET A 240 3.01 7.60 -19.75
CA MET A 240 3.43 7.36 -18.36
C MET A 240 4.63 8.23 -17.97
N GLU A 241 5.64 8.30 -18.85
CA GLU A 241 6.83 9.12 -18.66
C GLU A 241 6.48 10.62 -18.62
N GLN A 242 5.64 11.10 -19.54
CA GLN A 242 5.18 12.49 -19.58
C GLN A 242 4.44 12.89 -18.30
N ARG A 243 3.58 12.01 -17.76
CA ARG A 243 2.88 12.28 -16.50
C ARG A 243 3.86 12.42 -15.33
N GLY A 244 4.82 11.49 -15.24
CA GLY A 244 5.85 11.51 -14.21
C GLY A 244 6.70 12.78 -14.26
N LEU A 245 7.13 13.19 -15.46
CA LEU A 245 7.89 14.41 -15.67
C LEU A 245 7.10 15.67 -15.30
N LEU A 246 5.81 15.76 -15.69
CA LEU A 246 4.95 16.90 -15.37
C LEU A 246 4.69 17.03 -13.86
N SER A 247 4.36 15.92 -13.19
CA SER A 247 4.15 15.90 -11.74
C SER A 247 5.45 16.26 -11.00
N GLY A 248 6.58 15.65 -11.40
CA GLY A 248 7.89 15.95 -10.83
C GLY A 248 8.27 17.43 -10.97
N ALA A 249 8.05 18.02 -12.14
CA ALA A 249 8.30 19.44 -12.40
C ALA A 249 7.42 20.34 -11.52
N LEU A 250 6.13 20.00 -11.35
CA LEU A 250 5.20 20.74 -10.52
C LEU A 250 5.67 20.80 -9.06
N TRP A 251 6.05 19.65 -8.49
CA TRP A 251 6.50 19.56 -7.10
C TRP A 251 7.84 20.25 -6.87
N LEU A 252 8.79 20.15 -7.81
CA LEU A 252 10.04 20.91 -7.75
C LEU A 252 9.79 22.41 -7.79
N PHE A 253 8.89 22.87 -8.67
CA PHE A 253 8.53 24.28 -8.77
C PHE A 253 7.82 24.80 -7.52
N ALA A 254 6.91 24.00 -6.94
CA ALA A 254 6.23 24.33 -5.70
C ALA A 254 7.20 24.45 -4.51
N ALA A 255 8.17 23.53 -4.40
CA ALA A 255 9.22 23.60 -3.38
C ALA A 255 10.12 24.83 -3.55
N ALA A 256 10.51 25.16 -4.78
CA ALA A 256 11.28 26.37 -5.07
C ALA A 256 10.50 27.65 -4.70
N LEU A 257 9.23 27.73 -5.11
CA LEU A 257 8.34 28.85 -4.76
C LEU A 257 8.12 28.97 -3.24
N PHE A 258 8.01 27.85 -2.51
CA PHE A 258 7.88 27.87 -1.06
C PHE A 258 9.07 28.57 -0.39
N VAL A 259 10.30 28.28 -0.85
CA VAL A 259 11.51 28.91 -0.34
C VAL A 259 11.55 30.39 -0.70
N VAL A 260 11.30 30.74 -1.96
CA VAL A 260 11.29 32.14 -2.43
C VAL A 260 10.26 32.97 -1.65
N PHE A 261 9.03 32.48 -1.53
CA PHE A 261 7.99 33.16 -0.75
C PHE A 261 8.30 33.17 0.74
N GLY A 262 8.96 32.14 1.27
CA GLY A 262 9.47 32.13 2.63
C GLY A 262 10.34 33.35 2.94
N PHE A 263 11.21 33.75 2.02
CA PHE A 263 12.06 34.94 2.16
C PHE A 263 11.35 36.27 1.86
N VAL A 264 10.35 36.30 0.97
CA VAL A 264 9.67 37.55 0.55
C VAL A 264 8.49 37.93 1.45
N ILE A 265 7.62 36.96 1.78
CA ILE A 265 6.37 37.20 2.53
C ILE A 265 6.35 36.49 3.90
N GLY A 266 7.39 35.72 4.22
CA GLY A 266 7.51 34.96 5.46
C GLY A 266 6.94 33.55 5.38
N PHE A 267 7.61 32.62 6.05
CA PHE A 267 7.26 31.18 6.06
C PHE A 267 5.86 30.86 6.58
N LYS A 268 5.22 31.79 7.32
CA LYS A 268 3.84 31.65 7.80
C LYS A 268 2.82 31.53 6.67
N TYR A 269 3.09 32.16 5.52
CA TYR A 269 2.15 32.23 4.39
C TYR A 269 2.64 31.46 3.15
N SER A 270 3.92 31.11 3.09
CA SER A 270 4.50 30.47 1.90
C SER A 270 3.95 29.08 1.61
N TRP A 271 3.38 28.37 2.60
CA TRP A 271 2.84 27.02 2.45
C TRP A 271 1.65 26.93 1.47
N VAL A 272 1.00 28.06 1.15
CA VAL A 272 -0.14 28.12 0.20
C VAL A 272 0.24 27.62 -1.20
N VAL A 273 1.53 27.68 -1.58
CA VAL A 273 2.01 27.12 -2.86
C VAL A 273 1.74 25.62 -3.01
N PHE A 274 1.72 24.87 -1.91
CA PHE A 274 1.42 23.44 -1.93
C PHE A 274 -0.07 23.17 -2.20
N LEU A 275 -0.98 24.06 -1.79
CA LEU A 275 -2.41 23.94 -2.15
C LEU A 275 -2.60 24.08 -3.67
N PHE A 276 -1.89 25.03 -4.30
CA PHE A 276 -1.90 25.19 -5.75
C PHE A 276 -1.23 24.01 -6.47
N ALA A 277 -0.16 23.44 -5.90
CA ALA A 277 0.46 22.22 -6.43
C ALA A 277 -0.50 21.04 -6.41
N VAL A 278 -1.27 20.85 -5.33
CA VAL A 278 -2.30 19.80 -5.27
C VAL A 278 -3.37 20.01 -6.34
N ALA A 279 -3.87 21.24 -6.51
CA ALA A 279 -4.82 21.54 -7.58
C ALA A 279 -4.25 21.28 -8.98
N GLY A 280 -2.96 21.61 -9.19
CA GLY A 280 -2.23 21.32 -10.42
C GLY A 280 -2.10 19.82 -10.71
N GLU A 281 -1.82 19.00 -9.69
CA GLU A 281 -1.72 17.54 -9.83
C GLU A 281 -3.06 16.94 -10.30
N VAL A 282 -4.18 17.38 -9.73
CA VAL A 282 -5.52 16.94 -10.14
C VAL A 282 -5.81 17.32 -11.60
N LEU A 283 -5.39 18.51 -12.04
CA LEU A 283 -5.54 18.95 -13.43
C LEU A 283 -4.68 18.12 -14.39
N ILE A 284 -3.44 17.80 -14.01
CA ILE A 284 -2.56 16.90 -14.78
C ILE A 284 -3.23 15.53 -14.91
N GLU A 285 -3.79 14.99 -13.82
CA GLU A 285 -4.44 13.69 -13.81
C GLU A 285 -5.71 13.66 -14.67
N PHE A 286 -6.56 14.69 -14.58
CA PHE A 286 -7.73 14.84 -15.44
C PHE A 286 -7.33 14.89 -16.92
N TRP A 287 -6.35 15.73 -17.27
CA TRP A 287 -5.89 15.88 -18.66
C TRP A 287 -5.27 14.58 -19.21
N MET A 288 -4.44 13.90 -18.43
CA MET A 288 -3.83 12.63 -18.84
C MET A 288 -4.85 11.51 -18.98
N SER A 289 -5.85 11.45 -18.09
CA SER A 289 -6.94 10.46 -18.17
C SER A 289 -7.84 10.66 -19.40
N SER A 290 -7.97 11.89 -19.89
CA SER A 290 -8.72 12.19 -21.12
C SER A 290 -8.00 11.70 -22.38
N ARG A 291 -6.65 11.74 -22.38
CA ARG A 291 -5.82 11.29 -23.50
C ARG A 291 -5.73 9.78 -23.63
N SER A 292 -5.82 9.01 -22.55
CA SER A 292 -5.75 7.53 -22.64
C SER A 292 -7.04 6.87 -23.11
N LYS A 293 -8.16 7.61 -23.14
CA LYS A 293 -9.47 7.12 -23.61
C LYS A 293 -9.71 7.32 -25.12
N THR A 294 -8.78 7.95 -25.83
CA THR A 294 -8.86 8.21 -27.29
C THR A 294 -7.84 7.35 -28.00
#